data_AF-A0A285BH07-F1
#
_entry.id   AF-A0A285BH07-F1
#
_cell.length_a   1.000
_cell.length_b   1.000
_cell.length_c   1.000
_cell.angle_alpha   90.00
_cell.angle_beta   90.00
_cell.angle_gamma   90.00
#
_symmetry.space_group_name_H-M   'P 1'
#
loop_
_entity.id
_entity.type
_entity.pdbx_description
1 polymer ?
#
loop_
_entity_poly.entity_id
_entity_poly.type
_entity_poly.pdbx_seq_one_letter_code
_entity_poly.pdbx_strand_id
1 'polypeptide(L)' 'MVNTQTNSQKQEQTRTQNSLATCPDCGALLVPESGCMYCPFCGWSMCK' A
#
# COMPACT_ATOMS: atom_id res chain seq x y z
N MET A 1 -30.64 32.78 0.79
CA MET A 1 -30.60 31.53 1.58
C MET A 1 -29.87 30.47 0.77
N VAL A 2 -28.65 30.16 1.23
CA VAL A 2 -27.72 29.05 0.91
C VAL A 2 -27.33 28.78 -0.56
N ASN A 3 -26.06 29.05 -0.88
CA ASN A 3 -25.37 28.50 -2.05
C ASN A 3 -23.95 28.08 -1.65
N THR A 4 -23.85 27.09 -0.76
CA THR A 4 -22.56 26.48 -0.39
C THR A 4 -22.27 25.33 -1.34
N GLN A 5 -21.51 25.62 -2.39
CA GLN A 5 -20.90 24.60 -3.25
C GLN A 5 -19.71 23.99 -2.47
N THR A 6 -19.94 22.85 -1.84
CA THR A 6 -18.90 22.05 -1.18
C THR A 6 -17.97 21.42 -2.22
N ASN A 7 -16.86 22.11 -2.46
CA ASN A 7 -15.67 21.60 -3.12
C ASN A 7 -14.83 20.78 -2.12
N SER A 8 -14.86 19.45 -2.23
CA SER A 8 -13.91 18.53 -1.56
C SER A 8 -13.96 17.14 -2.19
N GLN A 9 -13.58 17.04 -3.46
CA GLN A 9 -13.19 15.76 -4.05
C GLN A 9 -11.69 15.80 -4.37
N LYS A 10 -10.89 15.78 -3.31
CA LYS A 10 -9.47 15.40 -3.35
C LYS A 10 -9.38 13.95 -2.90
N GLN A 11 -9.77 13.04 -3.78
CA GLN A 11 -9.36 11.64 -3.69
C GLN A 11 -8.60 11.35 -4.97
N GLU A 12 -7.36 11.80 -4.97
CA GLU A 12 -6.30 11.32 -5.86
C GLU A 12 -6.08 9.85 -5.53
N GLN A 13 -7.01 9.01 -5.98
CA GLN A 13 -6.89 7.57 -5.92
C GLN A 13 -6.01 7.19 -7.10
N THR A 14 -4.72 7.52 -6.98
CA THR A 14 -3.67 6.95 -7.81
C THR A 14 -3.76 5.45 -7.59
N ARG A 15 -4.44 4.78 -8.54
CA ARG A 15 -4.50 3.34 -8.71
C ARG A 15 -3.10 2.85 -9.07
N THR A 16 -2.16 3.02 -8.16
CA THR A 16 -0.95 2.24 -8.15
C THR A 16 -1.43 0.85 -7.77
N GLN A 17 -1.64 0.01 -8.79
CA GLN A 17 -1.61 -1.43 -8.62
C GLN A 17 -0.19 -1.83 -8.20
N ASN A 18 0.23 -1.33 -7.03
CA ASN A 18 1.38 -1.84 -6.34
C ASN A 18 0.88 -3.18 -5.82
N SER A 19 1.33 -4.27 -6.45
CA SER A 19 1.11 -5.62 -5.98
C SER A 19 1.78 -5.75 -4.61
N LEU A 20 1.10 -5.24 -3.58
CA LEU A 20 1.46 -5.38 -2.19
C LEU A 20 1.34 -6.86 -1.89
N ALA A 21 2.47 -7.57 -2.01
CA ALA A 21 2.53 -8.97 -1.67
C ALA A 21 2.29 -9.08 -0.16
N THR A 22 1.53 -10.08 0.24
CA THR A 22 1.30 -10.37 1.65
C THR A 22 2.26 -11.46 2.08
N CYS A 23 2.82 -11.34 3.27
CA CYS A 23 3.74 -12.32 3.82
C CYS A 23 3.01 -13.65 4.03
N PRO A 24 3.51 -14.77 3.48
CA PRO A 24 2.88 -16.08 3.63
C PRO A 24 3.01 -16.66 5.05
N ASP A 25 3.93 -16.12 5.85
CA ASP A 25 4.22 -16.63 7.20
C ASP A 25 3.30 -16.00 8.26
N CYS A 26 3.14 -14.68 8.23
CA CYS A 26 2.38 -13.93 9.23
C CYS A 26 1.16 -13.17 8.68
N GLY A 27 0.98 -13.10 7.35
CA GLY A 27 -0.12 -12.37 6.73
C GLY A 27 0.05 -10.84 6.71
N ALA A 28 1.21 -10.31 7.12
CA ALA A 28 1.47 -8.88 7.08
C ALA A 28 1.82 -8.37 5.67
N LEU A 29 1.70 -7.07 5.42
CA LEU A 29 2.09 -6.48 4.14
C LEU A 29 3.60 -6.48 3.99
N LEU A 30 4.07 -6.95 2.82
CA LEU A 30 5.48 -6.90 2.46
C LEU A 30 5.82 -5.51 1.93
N VAL A 31 7.00 -5.04 2.33
CA VAL A 31 7.58 -3.78 1.84
C VAL A 31 8.64 -4.10 0.79
N PRO A 32 8.64 -3.41 -0.35
CA PRO A 32 9.70 -3.55 -1.33
C PRO A 32 10.98 -2.87 -0.81
N GLU A 33 12.05 -3.63 -0.68
CA GLU A 33 13.38 -3.17 -0.27
C GLU A 33 14.40 -3.63 -1.31
N SER A 34 15.04 -2.68 -2.01
CA SER A 34 16.09 -2.97 -3.01
C SER A 34 15.73 -4.03 -4.06
N GLY A 35 14.46 -4.08 -4.49
CA GLY A 35 13.96 -5.07 -5.46
C GLY A 35 13.57 -6.43 -4.85
N CYS A 36 13.77 -6.60 -3.54
CA CYS A 36 13.25 -7.73 -2.77
C CYS A 36 11.98 -7.34 -2.01
N MET A 37 11.20 -8.32 -1.58
CA MET A 37 10.08 -8.12 -0.66
C MET A 37 10.53 -8.47 0.75
N TYR A 38 10.36 -7.57 1.71
CA TYR A 38 10.73 -7.78 3.11
C TYR A 38 9.50 -7.65 4.03
N CYS A 39 9.42 -8.48 5.05
CA CYS A 39 8.38 -8.45 6.08
C CYS A 39 8.96 -7.88 7.38
N PRO A 40 8.54 -6.68 7.81
CA PRO A 40 9.04 -6.09 9.06
C PRO A 40 8.45 -6.71 10.32
N PHE A 41 7.52 -7.68 10.18
CA PHE A 41 6.84 -8.28 11.32
C PHE A 41 7.45 -9.62 11.75
N CYS A 42 7.73 -10.52 10.80
CA CYS A 42 8.36 -11.82 11.10
C CYS A 42 9.79 -11.94 10.56
N GLY A 43 10.27 -10.94 9.79
CA GLY A 43 11.59 -10.96 9.17
C GLY A 43 11.67 -11.76 7.87
N TRP A 44 10.53 -12.24 7.34
CA TRP A 44 10.50 -12.96 6.05
C TRP A 44 10.96 -12.05 4.91
N SER A 45 11.82 -12.55 4.04
CA SER A 45 12.32 -11.81 2.89
C SER A 45 12.44 -12.70 1.67
N MET A 46 12.04 -12.21 0.49
CA MET A 46 12.20 -12.93 -0.77
C MET A 46 12.64 -11.98 -1.88
N CYS A 47 13.82 -12.27 -2.44
CA CYS A 47 14.34 -11.62 -3.63
C CYS A 47 13.89 -12.40 -4.88
N LYS A 48 13.64 -11.68 -5.98
CA LYS A 48 13.30 -12.29 -7.27
C LYS A 48 14.55 -12.70 -8.04
#